data_AF-A0A8J6R3M9-F1
#
_entry.id   AF-A0A8J6R3M9-F1
#
_cell.length_a   1.000
_cell.length_b   1.000
_cell.length_c   1.000
_cell.angle_alpha   90.00
_cell.angle_beta   90.00
_cell.angle_gamma   90.00
#
_symmetry.space_group_name_H-M   'P 1'
#
loop_
_entity.id
_entity.type
_entity.pdbx_description
1 polymer ?
#
loop_
_entity_poly.entity_id
_entity_poly.type
_entity_poly.pdbx_seq_one_letter_code
_entity_poly.pdbx_strand_id
1 'polypeptide(L)'
;MSKILWKSLLVSPALLGTVLAVSSGAIAAEAGVVAEAAQPQVTAAQDLAPVAVSAQPAAPEAEVSPVFATVPSQAQAPTQIAQVPANTSSLDQVNKYTNEGKQNSVAQVTSVSQLSDVQPTDWAFQALQSLVERYGCIAGYPDGTYRGNRAMTRYEFAAGLNSCMDRVNELIAAGTADLVTKEDLATLQRLQEEFSAELATLRGRVDALEARTAELEANQFSTTTKLVGEAIFAVTDEFNQSVSNNPVLQDRVRLDLQSSFTGRDVLHTRLAAGNATGFSSDLDTNGLVEAVTAEGTQQFNIGNTGNNDIVLDWLSYYFPLGDNINVYLAGTGGIHSDYVYSTTNPYLEDYDGGNGALSAFGQESPIYRIGGGAGVGINTKFGDAIALSLGYLGGPDAANPSEKNGLFDGNYAALGQLTFSPGDNLELGLTYVHGYHNTGTPIFNLGSATQTVTGNALANGGGSDGGPRVTNSYGAQASFKVSNALAINGFFGYTNVINLQENSRDVWYYGLGLALPDFGKKGNLLGLVAGVEPYLGSKNNDVEDDTSLHLEGFYKYQLNDNISVTPGVIWITAPGQNEANDDILIGTVRTTFKF
;
A
#
# COMPACT_ATOMS: atom_id res chain seq x y z
N MET A 1 43.86 -15.20 38.76
CA MET A 1 43.72 -13.73 38.81
C MET A 1 42.49 -13.35 38.01
N SER A 2 41.26 -13.57 38.48
CA SER A 2 40.53 -12.99 39.61
C SER A 2 40.15 -11.51 39.42
N LYS A 3 38.91 -11.29 38.98
CA LYS A 3 37.91 -10.37 39.58
C LYS A 3 38.17 -8.86 39.58
N ILE A 4 39.05 -8.32 38.71
CA ILE A 4 39.26 -6.85 38.63
C ILE A 4 38.61 -6.22 37.38
N LEU A 5 38.38 -6.96 36.30
CA LEU A 5 37.79 -6.42 35.06
C LEU A 5 36.25 -6.29 35.08
N TRP A 6 35.56 -6.90 36.05
CA TRP A 6 34.09 -6.88 36.11
C TRP A 6 33.52 -5.84 37.10
N LYS A 7 34.37 -5.03 37.74
CA LYS A 7 33.96 -4.01 38.71
C LYS A 7 34.06 -2.57 38.21
N SER A 8 34.51 -2.33 36.98
CA SER A 8 34.47 -1.00 36.36
C SER A 8 33.16 -0.69 35.62
N LEU A 9 32.24 -1.65 35.49
CA LEU A 9 30.98 -1.47 34.76
C LEU A 9 29.74 -1.25 35.64
N LEU A 10 29.90 -1.10 36.97
CA LEU A 10 28.79 -0.93 37.91
C LEU A 10 29.07 0.16 38.94
N VAL A 11 28.97 1.43 38.50
CA VAL A 11 28.65 2.55 39.38
C VAL A 11 27.56 3.41 38.73
N SER A 12 26.33 3.07 39.15
CA SER A 12 25.10 3.84 39.33
C SER A 12 24.56 4.87 38.30
N PRO A 13 23.23 4.84 38.04
CA PRO A 13 22.50 5.71 37.12
C PRO A 13 22.09 7.04 37.80
N ALA A 14 22.98 8.03 37.75
CA ALA A 14 22.70 9.39 38.26
C ALA A 14 23.35 10.50 37.42
N LEU A 15 23.59 10.27 36.13
CA LEU A 15 24.13 11.25 35.17
C LEU A 15 23.24 11.41 33.92
N LEU A 16 21.92 11.23 34.09
CA LEU A 16 20.92 11.34 33.01
C LEU A 16 19.80 12.34 33.31
N GLY A 17 20.05 13.30 34.20
CA GLY A 17 19.04 14.28 34.59
C GLY A 17 19.62 15.56 35.14
N THR A 18 20.28 16.37 34.29
CA THR A 18 20.43 17.83 34.43
C THR A 18 21.13 18.40 33.19
N VAL A 19 20.42 18.59 32.08
CA VAL A 19 20.75 19.62 31.08
C VAL A 19 19.44 20.28 30.66
N LEU A 20 18.86 21.03 31.60
CA LEU A 20 17.83 22.03 31.35
C LEU A 20 18.11 23.18 32.31
N ALA A 21 18.37 24.34 31.71
CA ALA A 21 18.48 25.69 32.28
C ALA A 21 19.86 26.22 32.73
N VAL A 22 20.14 27.43 32.19
CA VAL A 22 21.09 28.50 32.59
C VAL A 22 22.52 28.33 32.02
N SER A 23 23.12 29.22 31.23
CA SER A 23 22.82 30.60 30.79
C SER A 23 23.74 31.00 29.62
N SER A 24 23.20 31.82 28.71
CA SER A 24 23.85 32.87 27.88
C SER A 24 25.37 32.82 27.66
N GLY A 25 25.76 32.60 26.40
CA GLY A 25 27.12 32.84 25.91
C GLY A 25 27.26 32.51 24.42
N ALA A 26 26.47 33.16 23.56
CA ALA A 26 26.75 33.15 22.13
C ALA A 26 28.01 34.00 21.88
N ILE A 27 29.11 33.36 21.49
CA ILE A 27 30.28 34.05 20.95
C ILE A 27 30.08 34.09 19.44
N ALA A 28 29.52 35.20 18.96
CA ALA A 28 29.63 35.57 17.56
C ALA A 28 31.06 36.05 17.31
N ALA A 29 31.76 35.44 16.36
CA ALA A 29 33.02 35.98 15.85
C ALA A 29 32.70 37.18 14.94
N GLU A 30 33.32 38.33 15.23
CA GLU A 30 33.19 39.56 14.47
C GLU A 30 33.73 39.39 13.03
N ALA A 31 32.92 39.85 12.07
CA ALA A 31 33.34 40.05 10.69
C ALA A 31 34.38 41.18 10.63
N GLY A 32 35.58 40.86 10.15
CA GLY A 32 36.64 41.83 9.90
C GLY A 32 36.30 42.74 8.71
N VAL A 33 36.29 44.05 8.97
CA VAL A 33 36.24 45.10 7.95
C VAL A 33 37.63 45.31 7.36
N VAL A 34 37.77 45.29 6.03
CA VAL A 34 38.90 45.92 5.33
C VAL A 34 38.41 46.82 4.18
N ALA A 35 38.66 48.10 4.42
CA ALA A 35 38.70 49.32 3.62
C ALA A 35 38.82 49.27 2.06
N GLU A 36 37.97 50.11 1.47
CA GLU A 36 38.27 51.29 0.64
C GLU A 36 38.91 51.15 -0.76
N ALA A 37 38.16 51.69 -1.72
CA ALA A 37 38.44 51.78 -3.14
C ALA A 37 39.47 52.87 -3.49
N ALA A 38 40.33 52.58 -4.47
CA ALA A 38 41.10 53.57 -5.21
C ALA A 38 40.76 53.48 -6.71
N GLN A 39 40.32 54.61 -7.28
CA GLN A 39 40.20 54.80 -8.74
C GLN A 39 41.58 54.89 -9.40
N PRO A 40 41.65 54.67 -10.73
CA PRO A 40 42.13 55.78 -11.56
C PRO A 40 41.39 55.99 -12.89
N GLN A 41 41.15 57.28 -13.16
CA GLN A 41 41.25 58.07 -14.40
C GLN A 41 40.67 57.58 -15.74
N VAL A 42 39.82 58.47 -16.28
CA VAL A 42 39.29 58.54 -17.65
C VAL A 42 40.25 59.32 -18.55
N THR A 43 40.43 58.88 -19.80
CA THR A 43 40.95 59.72 -20.90
C THR A 43 40.10 59.60 -22.16
N ALA A 44 39.57 60.76 -22.56
CA ALA A 44 39.26 61.29 -23.89
C ALA A 44 38.42 60.51 -24.94
N ALA A 45 37.39 61.23 -25.42
CA ALA A 45 36.42 60.90 -26.45
C ALA A 45 36.87 61.26 -27.88
N GLN A 46 36.19 60.68 -28.88
CA GLN A 46 35.84 61.19 -30.23
C GLN A 46 35.29 60.00 -31.06
N ASP A 47 34.28 60.04 -31.94
CA ASP A 47 33.23 60.99 -32.35
C ASP A 47 32.31 60.21 -33.33
N LEU A 48 31.15 60.79 -33.70
CA LEU A 48 30.26 60.49 -34.86
C LEU A 48 28.90 59.75 -34.63
N ALA A 49 27.90 60.62 -34.38
CA ALA A 49 26.60 60.77 -35.06
C ALA A 49 25.42 59.77 -34.85
N PRO A 50 24.21 60.26 -34.52
CA PRO A 50 23.01 59.45 -34.31
C PRO A 50 22.12 59.35 -35.56
N VAL A 51 21.47 58.19 -35.75
CA VAL A 51 20.32 58.04 -36.66
C VAL A 51 19.09 57.65 -35.85
N ALA A 52 18.02 58.40 -36.08
CA ALA A 52 16.73 58.34 -35.41
C ALA A 52 15.94 57.06 -35.71
N VAL A 53 15.16 56.59 -34.73
CA VAL A 53 13.98 55.75 -34.96
C VAL A 53 12.79 56.36 -34.22
N SER A 54 11.73 56.56 -34.98
CA SER A 54 10.45 57.21 -34.68
C SER A 54 9.62 56.50 -33.61
N ALA A 55 8.95 57.30 -32.79
CA ALA A 55 7.95 56.88 -31.80
C ALA A 55 6.51 56.93 -32.35
N GLN A 56 5.63 56.20 -31.65
CA GLN A 56 4.18 56.41 -31.40
C GLN A 56 3.20 55.41 -32.08
N PRO A 57 1.99 55.10 -31.53
CA PRO A 57 1.42 55.33 -30.18
C PRO A 57 0.89 54.06 -29.45
N ALA A 58 0.57 54.27 -28.17
CA ALA A 58 -0.17 53.40 -27.27
C ALA A 58 -1.63 53.12 -27.73
N ALA A 59 -2.12 51.92 -27.37
CA ALA A 59 -3.51 51.48 -27.48
C ALA A 59 -4.00 51.00 -26.09
N PRO A 60 -5.32 51.04 -25.81
CA PRO A 60 -5.85 51.27 -24.47
C PRO A 60 -6.00 50.01 -23.60
N GLU A 61 -6.00 50.25 -22.28
CA GLU A 61 -6.37 49.31 -21.22
C GLU A 61 -7.78 48.75 -21.43
N ALA A 62 -7.91 47.43 -21.37
CA ALA A 62 -9.20 46.74 -21.34
C ALA A 62 -9.37 46.06 -19.97
N GLU A 63 -10.36 46.53 -19.22
CA GLU A 63 -10.87 45.93 -17.99
C GLU A 63 -11.40 44.51 -18.27
N VAL A 64 -10.92 43.52 -17.52
CA VAL A 64 -11.49 42.16 -17.54
C VAL A 64 -12.42 42.02 -16.34
N SER A 65 -13.71 42.21 -16.58
CA SER A 65 -14.79 41.74 -15.68
C SER A 65 -15.11 40.27 -15.94
N PRO A 66 -15.48 39.47 -14.92
CA PRO A 66 -15.79 38.06 -15.10
C PRO A 66 -17.15 37.88 -15.79
N VAL A 67 -17.14 37.32 -17.00
CA VAL A 67 -18.35 36.92 -17.71
C VAL A 67 -18.71 35.50 -17.33
N PHE A 68 -19.76 35.36 -16.53
CA PHE A 68 -20.51 34.12 -16.38
C PHE A 68 -21.18 33.80 -17.72
N ALA A 69 -20.74 32.71 -18.37
CA ALA A 69 -21.44 32.18 -19.53
C ALA A 69 -22.71 31.45 -19.09
N THR A 70 -23.85 32.03 -19.45
CA THR A 70 -25.19 31.47 -19.31
C THR A 70 -25.39 30.32 -20.29
N VAL A 71 -25.79 29.16 -19.76
CA VAL A 71 -26.20 27.98 -20.54
C VAL A 71 -27.53 28.27 -21.25
N PRO A 72 -27.67 27.99 -22.56
CA PRO A 72 -28.95 28.12 -23.25
C PRO A 72 -29.94 27.06 -22.78
N SER A 73 -31.10 27.52 -22.30
CA SER A 73 -32.28 26.71 -21.99
C SER A 73 -32.84 26.06 -23.25
N GLN A 74 -32.64 24.75 -23.41
CA GLN A 74 -33.43 23.91 -24.31
C GLN A 74 -34.25 22.88 -23.53
N ALA A 75 -35.44 22.65 -24.07
CA ALA A 75 -36.57 21.97 -23.47
C ALA A 75 -36.28 20.52 -23.06
N GLN A 76 -36.83 20.14 -21.90
CA GLN A 76 -36.83 18.78 -21.38
C GLN A 76 -37.61 17.83 -22.29
N ALA A 77 -36.93 16.84 -22.85
CA ALA A 77 -37.54 15.60 -23.32
C ALA A 77 -37.59 14.60 -22.15
N PRO A 78 -38.72 13.92 -21.90
CA PRO A 78 -38.91 13.09 -20.70
C PRO A 78 -38.19 11.75 -20.78
N THR A 79 -37.45 11.42 -19.71
CA THR A 79 -36.89 10.09 -19.45
C THR A 79 -37.98 9.19 -18.86
N GLN A 80 -38.30 8.10 -19.56
CA GLN A 80 -39.21 7.06 -19.11
C GLN A 80 -38.53 6.22 -18.00
N ILE A 81 -39.15 6.21 -16.82
CA ILE A 81 -38.91 5.23 -15.76
C ILE A 81 -40.13 4.30 -15.77
N ALA A 82 -39.91 2.99 -15.92
CA ALA A 82 -40.98 2.00 -15.95
C ALA A 82 -41.75 1.98 -14.61
N GLN A 83 -43.07 2.23 -14.67
CA GLN A 83 -44.00 2.08 -13.56
C GLN A 83 -44.62 0.68 -13.59
N VAL A 84 -44.56 -0.04 -12.47
CA VAL A 84 -45.32 -1.28 -12.23
C VAL A 84 -46.76 -0.90 -11.84
N PRO A 85 -47.81 -1.29 -12.60
CA PRO A 85 -49.19 -1.02 -12.22
C PRO A 85 -49.67 -1.99 -11.13
N ALA A 86 -50.30 -1.45 -10.08
CA ALA A 86 -51.01 -2.20 -9.06
C ALA A 86 -52.35 -2.75 -9.60
N ASN A 87 -52.54 -4.06 -9.52
CA ASN A 87 -53.81 -4.74 -9.80
C ASN A 87 -54.76 -4.61 -8.60
N THR A 88 -55.73 -3.70 -8.65
CA THR A 88 -56.78 -3.51 -7.62
C THR A 88 -58.13 -4.16 -7.96
N SER A 89 -58.21 -4.98 -9.01
CA SER A 89 -59.47 -5.60 -9.48
C SER A 89 -59.81 -6.96 -8.86
N SER A 90 -58.99 -7.51 -7.96
CA SER A 90 -59.19 -8.83 -7.34
C SER A 90 -59.80 -8.80 -5.93
N LEU A 91 -59.81 -7.65 -5.24
CA LEU A 91 -60.31 -7.54 -3.86
C LEU A 91 -61.82 -7.21 -3.77
N ASP A 92 -62.38 -6.52 -4.78
CA ASP A 92 -63.80 -6.17 -4.81
C ASP A 92 -64.73 -7.34 -5.23
N GLN A 93 -64.17 -8.38 -5.87
CA GLN A 93 -64.91 -9.59 -6.20
C GLN A 93 -65.04 -10.54 -5.00
N VAL A 94 -64.10 -10.54 -4.05
CA VAL A 94 -64.13 -11.42 -2.86
C VAL A 94 -65.16 -10.94 -1.82
N ASN A 95 -65.37 -9.63 -1.70
CA ASN A 95 -66.32 -9.05 -0.74
C ASN A 95 -67.80 -9.23 -1.12
N LYS A 96 -68.12 -9.55 -2.38
CA LYS A 96 -69.50 -9.83 -2.83
C LYS A 96 -69.99 -11.25 -2.54
N TYR A 97 -69.10 -12.22 -2.35
CA TYR A 97 -69.49 -13.60 -2.04
C TYR A 97 -69.76 -13.87 -0.56
N THR A 98 -69.37 -12.94 0.33
CA THR A 98 -69.34 -13.21 1.78
C THR A 98 -70.65 -12.81 2.51
N ASN A 99 -71.58 -12.12 1.84
CA ASN A 99 -72.70 -11.42 2.52
C ASN A 99 -74.13 -11.87 2.16
N GLU A 100 -74.34 -12.97 1.44
CA GLU A 100 -75.71 -13.43 1.06
C GLU A 100 -76.16 -14.69 1.81
N GLY A 101 -76.37 -14.64 3.14
CA GLY A 101 -76.91 -15.84 3.80
C GLY A 101 -77.16 -15.88 5.31
N LYS A 102 -77.49 -14.78 6.00
CA LYS A 102 -77.81 -14.86 7.45
C LYS A 102 -79.10 -14.12 7.82
N GLN A 103 -80.23 -14.82 7.78
CA GLN A 103 -81.42 -14.53 8.59
C GLN A 103 -82.11 -15.83 9.04
N ASN A 104 -82.13 -16.04 10.38
CA ASN A 104 -83.18 -16.64 11.22
C ASN A 104 -83.62 -18.09 10.91
N SER A 105 -83.85 -19.02 11.84
CA SER A 105 -84.11 -19.02 13.27
C SER A 105 -84.23 -20.49 13.75
N VAL A 106 -83.87 -20.73 15.00
CA VAL A 106 -83.82 -22.02 15.71
C VAL A 106 -85.18 -22.75 15.73
N ALA A 107 -85.23 -23.98 15.21
CA ALA A 107 -86.34 -24.93 15.40
C ALA A 107 -85.83 -26.23 16.06
N GLN A 108 -86.56 -26.64 17.07
CA GLN A 108 -86.29 -27.69 18.06
C GLN A 108 -86.18 -29.09 17.42
N VAL A 109 -85.13 -29.85 17.77
CA VAL A 109 -84.79 -31.16 17.18
C VAL A 109 -85.73 -32.27 17.73
N THR A 110 -86.53 -32.88 16.85
CA THR A 110 -87.25 -34.14 17.11
C THR A 110 -86.26 -35.32 17.05
N SER A 111 -86.23 -36.18 18.09
CA SER A 111 -85.42 -37.41 18.08
C SER A 111 -85.91 -38.36 16.99
N VAL A 112 -85.01 -39.15 16.40
CA VAL A 112 -85.33 -40.08 15.29
C VAL A 112 -86.41 -41.09 15.69
N SER A 113 -86.54 -41.43 16.97
CA SER A 113 -87.62 -42.30 17.46
C SER A 113 -89.02 -41.67 17.41
N GLN A 114 -89.12 -40.37 17.14
CA GLN A 114 -90.38 -39.63 17.02
C GLN A 114 -90.84 -39.50 15.56
N LEU A 115 -90.03 -39.95 14.61
CA LEU A 115 -90.40 -39.97 13.19
C LEU A 115 -91.31 -41.16 12.93
N SER A 116 -92.55 -40.87 12.52
CA SER A 116 -93.60 -41.89 12.35
C SER A 116 -93.35 -42.87 11.20
N ASP A 117 -92.43 -42.55 10.30
CA ASP A 117 -92.13 -43.28 9.07
C ASP A 117 -90.73 -43.91 9.04
N VAL A 118 -90.01 -43.93 10.17
CA VAL A 118 -88.70 -44.60 10.29
C VAL A 118 -88.74 -45.61 11.43
N GLN A 119 -88.51 -46.89 11.13
CA GLN A 119 -88.49 -47.96 12.13
C GLN A 119 -87.05 -48.30 12.55
N PRO A 120 -86.81 -48.79 13.79
CA PRO A 120 -85.49 -49.23 14.25
C PRO A 120 -84.84 -50.33 13.39
N THR A 121 -85.62 -51.07 12.61
CA THR A 121 -85.15 -52.10 11.68
C THR A 121 -84.74 -51.55 10.32
N ASP A 122 -85.02 -50.28 10.02
CA ASP A 122 -84.67 -49.69 8.73
C ASP A 122 -83.16 -49.46 8.62
N TRP A 123 -82.59 -49.76 7.47
CA TRP A 123 -81.15 -49.62 7.21
C TRP A 123 -80.65 -48.17 7.47
N ALA A 124 -81.50 -47.17 7.28
CA ALA A 124 -81.18 -45.76 7.44
C ALA A 124 -81.29 -45.27 8.90
N PHE A 125 -81.87 -46.04 9.81
CA PHE A 125 -82.17 -45.61 11.19
C PHE A 125 -80.90 -45.16 11.93
N GLN A 126 -79.82 -45.96 11.89
CA GLN A 126 -78.55 -45.61 12.55
C GLN A 126 -77.89 -44.37 11.96
N ALA A 127 -77.99 -44.19 10.64
CA ALA A 127 -77.42 -43.03 9.95
C ALA A 127 -78.18 -41.74 10.31
N LEU A 128 -79.52 -41.81 10.33
CA LEU A 128 -80.37 -40.70 10.77
C LEU A 128 -80.16 -40.40 12.25
N GLN A 129 -80.06 -41.41 13.10
CA GLN A 129 -79.80 -41.24 14.52
C GLN A 129 -78.52 -40.45 14.77
N SER A 130 -77.44 -40.80 14.09
CA SER A 130 -76.18 -40.07 14.17
C SER A 130 -76.33 -38.62 13.68
N LEU A 131 -76.98 -38.41 12.53
CA LEU A 131 -77.15 -37.07 11.95
C LEU A 131 -78.02 -36.14 12.80
N VAL A 132 -79.09 -36.66 13.40
CA VAL A 132 -80.06 -35.87 14.19
C VAL A 132 -79.58 -35.70 15.63
N GLU A 133 -79.15 -36.78 16.30
CA GLU A 133 -78.86 -36.75 17.74
C GLU A 133 -77.41 -36.36 18.05
N ARG A 134 -76.44 -36.85 17.26
CA ARG A 134 -75.01 -36.56 17.49
C ARG A 134 -74.56 -35.27 16.83
N TYR A 135 -75.00 -35.02 15.60
CA TYR A 135 -74.55 -33.87 14.82
C TYR A 135 -75.58 -32.73 14.78
N GLY A 136 -76.85 -32.97 15.11
CA GLY A 136 -77.90 -31.94 15.08
C GLY A 136 -78.16 -31.38 13.68
N CYS A 137 -77.79 -32.12 12.64
CA CYS A 137 -77.70 -31.64 11.27
C CYS A 137 -79.03 -31.60 10.53
N ILE A 138 -79.97 -32.49 10.90
CA ILE A 138 -81.25 -32.66 10.23
C ILE A 138 -82.29 -32.87 11.32
N ALA A 139 -83.36 -32.08 11.31
CA ALA A 139 -84.61 -32.38 11.99
C ALA A 139 -85.60 -32.77 10.89
N GLY A 140 -86.39 -33.84 11.07
CA GLY A 140 -87.36 -34.26 10.06
C GLY A 140 -88.36 -33.16 9.67
N TYR A 141 -89.31 -33.47 8.80
CA TYR A 141 -90.35 -32.52 8.44
C TYR A 141 -91.20 -32.14 9.67
N PRO A 142 -91.81 -30.93 9.70
CA PRO A 142 -92.61 -30.46 10.83
C PRO A 142 -93.81 -31.36 11.19
N ASP A 143 -94.22 -32.24 10.28
CA ASP A 143 -95.28 -33.22 10.47
C ASP A 143 -94.80 -34.52 11.16
N GLY A 144 -93.54 -34.59 11.58
CA GLY A 144 -92.98 -35.76 12.27
C GLY A 144 -92.67 -36.92 11.32
N THR A 145 -92.34 -36.64 10.06
CA THR A 145 -91.92 -37.64 9.06
C THR A 145 -90.55 -37.30 8.47
N TYR A 146 -89.83 -38.29 7.93
CA TYR A 146 -88.60 -38.10 7.14
C TYR A 146 -88.85 -38.14 5.63
N ARG A 147 -89.94 -38.81 5.21
CA ARG A 147 -90.38 -39.03 3.83
C ARG A 147 -89.33 -39.73 2.96
N GLY A 148 -88.67 -40.76 3.50
CA GLY A 148 -87.61 -41.51 2.80
C GLY A 148 -88.07 -42.35 1.60
N ASN A 149 -89.38 -42.57 1.44
CA ASN A 149 -89.97 -43.37 0.37
C ASN A 149 -90.29 -42.58 -0.91
N ARG A 150 -90.00 -41.27 -0.95
CA ARG A 150 -90.16 -40.43 -2.15
C ARG A 150 -88.82 -39.81 -2.56
N ALA A 151 -88.69 -39.52 -3.85
CA ALA A 151 -87.58 -38.70 -4.33
C ALA A 151 -87.70 -37.27 -3.77
N MET A 152 -86.61 -36.78 -3.18
CA MET A 152 -86.48 -35.41 -2.69
C MET A 152 -86.16 -34.47 -3.86
N THR A 153 -86.67 -33.23 -3.81
CA THR A 153 -86.29 -32.20 -4.79
C THR A 153 -84.87 -31.69 -4.53
N ARG A 154 -84.20 -31.20 -5.58
CA ARG A 154 -82.86 -30.58 -5.44
C ARG A 154 -82.84 -29.42 -4.43
N TYR A 155 -83.95 -28.69 -4.31
CA TYR A 155 -84.11 -27.59 -3.36
C TYR A 155 -84.22 -28.06 -1.91
N GLU A 156 -84.97 -29.14 -1.65
CA GLU A 156 -85.07 -29.75 -0.32
C GLU A 156 -83.72 -30.32 0.14
N PHE A 157 -82.97 -30.97 -0.75
CA PHE A 157 -81.62 -31.45 -0.42
C PHE A 157 -80.66 -30.30 -0.10
N ALA A 158 -80.68 -29.23 -0.89
CA ALA A 158 -79.82 -28.07 -0.67
C ALA A 158 -80.10 -27.38 0.66
N ALA A 159 -81.38 -27.25 1.06
CA ALA A 159 -81.77 -26.66 2.34
C ALA A 159 -81.28 -27.51 3.53
N GLY A 160 -81.43 -28.84 3.46
CA GLY A 160 -80.94 -29.75 4.50
C GLY A 160 -79.40 -29.75 4.62
N LEU A 161 -78.70 -29.74 3.48
CA LEU A 161 -77.24 -29.65 3.46
C LEU A 161 -76.73 -28.32 4.03
N ASN A 162 -77.36 -27.19 3.69
CA ASN A 162 -76.97 -25.88 4.21
C ASN A 162 -77.09 -25.82 5.73
N SER A 163 -78.21 -26.30 6.27
CA SER A 163 -78.42 -26.38 7.73
C SER A 163 -77.38 -27.26 8.44
N CYS A 164 -76.98 -28.38 7.81
CA CYS A 164 -75.94 -29.23 8.38
C CYS A 164 -74.54 -28.59 8.29
N MET A 165 -74.23 -27.89 7.19
CA MET A 165 -72.96 -27.16 7.06
C MET A 165 -72.85 -26.01 8.06
N ASP A 166 -73.95 -25.29 8.34
CA ASP A 166 -73.98 -24.28 9.39
C ASP A 166 -73.68 -24.88 10.77
N ARG A 167 -74.26 -26.05 11.07
CA ARG A 167 -74.01 -26.76 12.32
C ARG A 167 -72.58 -27.31 12.42
N VAL A 168 -72.02 -27.82 11.32
CA VAL A 168 -70.62 -28.27 11.26
C VAL A 168 -69.68 -27.07 11.45
N ASN A 169 -69.96 -25.92 10.84
CA ASN A 169 -69.16 -24.71 11.04
C ASN A 169 -69.23 -24.20 12.49
N GLU A 170 -70.38 -24.31 13.15
CA GLU A 170 -70.55 -23.96 14.56
C GLU A 170 -69.76 -24.92 15.49
N LEU A 171 -69.77 -26.23 15.17
CA LEU A 171 -68.98 -27.24 15.89
C LEU A 171 -67.47 -27.09 15.63
N ILE A 172 -67.06 -26.70 14.42
CA ILE A 172 -65.66 -26.38 14.10
C ILE A 172 -65.23 -25.10 14.83
N ALA A 173 -66.03 -24.03 14.82
CA ALA A 173 -65.75 -22.80 15.55
C ALA A 173 -65.60 -23.04 17.07
N ALA A 174 -66.45 -23.90 17.64
CA ALA A 174 -66.34 -24.33 19.04
C ALA A 174 -65.12 -25.24 19.29
N GLY A 175 -64.73 -26.07 18.32
CA GLY A 175 -63.56 -26.96 18.39
C GLY A 175 -62.21 -26.29 18.06
N THR A 176 -62.21 -25.12 17.43
CA THR A 176 -60.99 -24.33 17.14
C THR A 176 -60.65 -23.27 18.19
N ALA A 177 -61.51 -23.07 19.20
CA ALA A 177 -61.22 -22.18 20.34
C ALA A 177 -60.08 -22.70 21.24
N ASP A 178 -59.72 -23.99 21.13
CA ASP A 178 -58.69 -24.66 21.94
C ASP A 178 -57.34 -24.89 21.21
N LEU A 179 -57.09 -24.22 20.07
CA LEU A 179 -55.78 -24.28 19.37
C LEU A 179 -54.77 -23.19 19.78
N VAL A 180 -55.03 -22.50 20.89
CA VAL A 180 -53.99 -21.86 21.72
C VAL A 180 -54.37 -22.19 23.16
N THR A 181 -53.77 -23.21 23.74
CA THR A 181 -54.07 -23.53 25.15
C THR A 181 -53.61 -22.37 26.02
N LYS A 182 -54.33 -22.08 27.13
CA LYS A 182 -53.85 -21.10 28.12
C LYS A 182 -52.44 -21.45 28.63
N GLU A 183 -52.09 -22.74 28.60
CA GLU A 183 -50.76 -23.24 28.90
C GLU A 183 -49.72 -22.84 27.85
N ASP A 184 -50.04 -22.82 26.56
CA ASP A 184 -49.13 -22.32 25.52
C ASP A 184 -48.90 -20.82 25.64
N LEU A 185 -49.95 -20.05 25.94
CA LEU A 185 -49.85 -18.61 26.23
C LEU A 185 -49.02 -18.34 27.50
N ALA A 186 -49.23 -19.12 28.56
CA ALA A 186 -48.43 -19.03 29.79
C ALA A 186 -46.98 -19.45 29.55
N THR A 187 -46.74 -20.45 28.69
CA THR A 187 -45.39 -20.89 28.32
C THR A 187 -44.69 -19.83 27.48
N LEU A 188 -45.37 -19.22 26.50
CA LEU A 188 -44.83 -18.10 25.75
C LEU A 188 -44.59 -16.86 26.62
N GLN A 189 -45.46 -16.56 27.58
CA GLN A 189 -45.23 -15.49 28.56
C GLN A 189 -44.01 -15.79 29.44
N ARG A 190 -43.88 -17.01 29.94
CA ARG A 190 -42.73 -17.44 30.74
C ARG A 190 -41.44 -17.40 29.94
N LEU A 191 -41.45 -17.88 28.69
CA LEU A 191 -40.30 -17.82 27.80
C LEU A 191 -39.97 -16.36 27.42
N GLN A 192 -40.96 -15.50 27.20
CA GLN A 192 -40.73 -14.06 26.97
C GLN A 192 -40.11 -13.39 28.19
N GLU A 193 -40.55 -13.73 29.41
CA GLU A 193 -39.97 -13.21 30.66
C GLU A 193 -38.55 -13.76 30.89
N GLU A 194 -38.34 -15.08 30.72
CA GLU A 194 -37.03 -15.74 30.88
C GLU A 194 -36.01 -15.27 29.84
N PHE A 195 -36.43 -15.06 28.59
CA PHE A 195 -35.58 -14.53 27.52
C PHE A 195 -35.56 -13.01 27.45
N SER A 196 -36.34 -12.27 28.26
CA SER A 196 -36.36 -10.80 28.21
C SER A 196 -34.97 -10.19 28.45
N ALA A 197 -34.26 -10.71 29.46
CA ALA A 197 -32.91 -10.29 29.81
C ALA A 197 -31.88 -10.67 28.72
N GLU A 198 -32.04 -11.86 28.11
CA GLU A 198 -31.17 -12.31 27.03
C GLU A 198 -31.41 -11.52 25.73
N LEU A 199 -32.67 -11.24 25.38
CA LEU A 199 -33.05 -10.41 24.24
C LEU A 199 -32.62 -8.95 24.43
N ALA A 200 -32.71 -8.41 25.65
CA ALA A 200 -32.16 -7.09 25.98
C ALA A 200 -30.63 -7.07 25.81
N THR A 201 -29.95 -8.14 26.21
CA THR A 201 -28.50 -8.30 26.00
C THR A 201 -28.16 -8.42 24.51
N LEU A 202 -28.95 -9.19 23.75
CA LEU A 202 -28.75 -9.36 22.31
C LEU A 202 -28.97 -8.05 21.57
N ARG A 203 -30.05 -7.32 21.90
CA ARG A 203 -30.33 -5.98 21.37
C ARG A 203 -29.18 -5.03 21.70
N GLY A 204 -28.72 -4.99 22.95
CA GLY A 204 -27.56 -4.17 23.33
C GLY A 204 -26.28 -4.54 22.58
N ARG A 205 -26.06 -5.83 22.25
CA ARG A 205 -24.94 -6.27 21.39
C ARG A 205 -25.13 -5.85 19.94
N VAL A 206 -26.35 -5.90 19.41
CA VAL A 206 -26.68 -5.44 18.06
C VAL A 206 -26.50 -3.93 17.97
N ASP A 207 -27.05 -3.16 18.91
CA ASP A 207 -26.90 -1.70 18.98
C ASP A 207 -25.41 -1.30 19.08
N ALA A 208 -24.62 -2.01 19.90
CA ALA A 208 -23.18 -1.80 20.00
C ALA A 208 -22.42 -2.17 18.72
N LEU A 209 -22.82 -3.23 18.03
CA LEU A 209 -22.25 -3.63 16.74
C LEU A 209 -22.63 -2.63 15.64
N GLU A 210 -23.87 -2.14 15.61
CA GLU A 210 -24.34 -1.12 14.68
C GLU A 210 -23.60 0.20 14.92
N ALA A 211 -23.45 0.63 16.18
CA ALA A 211 -22.67 1.82 16.53
C ALA A 211 -21.20 1.68 16.10
N ARG A 212 -20.59 0.52 16.35
CA ARG A 212 -19.21 0.24 15.95
C ARG A 212 -19.06 0.16 14.42
N THR A 213 -20.06 -0.36 13.72
CA THR A 213 -20.09 -0.41 12.25
C THR A 213 -20.22 1.01 11.68
N ALA A 214 -21.13 1.82 12.21
CA ALA A 214 -21.30 3.21 11.81
C ALA A 214 -20.04 4.05 12.10
N GLU A 215 -19.35 3.81 13.22
CA GLU A 215 -18.07 4.46 13.53
C GLU A 215 -16.96 4.02 12.56
N LEU A 216 -16.88 2.74 12.21
CA LEU A 216 -15.93 2.23 11.22
C LEU A 216 -16.21 2.75 9.81
N GLU A 217 -17.47 2.81 9.40
CA GLU A 217 -17.90 3.39 8.12
C GLU A 217 -17.62 4.89 8.06
N ALA A 218 -17.86 5.63 9.15
CA ALA A 218 -17.64 7.07 9.21
C ALA A 218 -16.15 7.46 9.23
N ASN A 219 -15.27 6.59 9.72
CA ASN A 219 -13.82 6.84 9.81
C ASN A 219 -12.98 6.07 8.78
N GLN A 220 -13.60 5.47 7.77
CA GLN A 220 -12.87 4.75 6.72
C GLN A 220 -12.27 5.76 5.73
N PHE A 221 -10.97 6.04 5.86
CA PHE A 221 -10.26 6.99 4.98
C PHE A 221 -10.31 6.58 3.50
N SER A 222 -10.40 5.27 3.23
CA SER A 222 -10.77 4.65 1.95
C SER A 222 -10.91 3.14 2.17
N THR A 223 -11.87 2.46 1.52
CA THR A 223 -11.95 0.98 1.53
C THR A 223 -10.83 0.33 0.72
N THR A 224 -10.24 1.07 -0.22
CA THR A 224 -9.28 0.57 -1.21
C THR A 224 -7.89 1.15 -1.04
N THR A 225 -7.73 2.28 -0.35
CA THR A 225 -6.45 2.99 -0.19
C THR A 225 -5.98 2.97 1.26
N LYS A 226 -4.73 2.59 1.48
CA LYS A 226 -4.03 2.68 2.77
C LYS A 226 -2.86 3.66 2.63
N LEU A 227 -2.65 4.47 3.67
CA LEU A 227 -1.47 5.30 3.79
C LEU A 227 -0.39 4.51 4.56
N VAL A 228 0.83 4.48 4.02
CA VAL A 228 2.03 3.99 4.71
C VAL A 228 3.02 5.14 4.78
N GLY A 229 3.36 5.57 6.00
CA GLY A 229 4.28 6.67 6.24
C GLY A 229 5.64 6.23 6.77
N GLU A 230 6.71 6.87 6.30
CA GLU A 230 8.04 6.82 6.90
C GLU A 230 8.55 8.25 7.11
N ALA A 231 9.08 8.54 8.31
CA ALA A 231 9.85 9.76 8.57
C ALA A 231 11.19 9.39 9.20
N ILE A 232 12.27 9.92 8.64
CA ILE A 232 13.64 9.73 9.09
C ILE A 232 14.18 11.07 9.57
N PHE A 233 14.82 11.07 10.73
CA PHE A 233 15.66 12.16 11.22
C PHE A 233 17.04 11.60 11.52
N ALA A 234 18.09 12.21 10.97
CA ALA A 234 19.45 11.73 11.13
C ALA A 234 20.36 12.86 11.58
N VAL A 235 21.08 12.66 12.68
CA VAL A 235 22.25 13.48 13.02
C VAL A 235 23.46 12.75 12.44
N THR A 236 24.17 13.41 11.54
CA THR A 236 25.32 12.86 10.84
C THR A 236 26.49 13.82 10.84
N ASP A 237 27.70 13.28 10.84
CA ASP A 237 28.92 14.06 10.68
C ASP A 237 29.99 13.20 9.99
N GLU A 238 30.94 13.86 9.34
CA GLU A 238 32.08 13.26 8.69
C GLU A 238 33.36 13.84 9.34
N PHE A 239 34.19 12.97 9.91
CA PHE A 239 35.17 13.36 10.94
C PHE A 239 36.62 13.46 10.47
N ASN A 240 36.94 13.11 9.22
CA ASN A 240 38.32 12.81 8.85
C ASN A 240 38.77 13.38 7.51
N GLN A 241 37.90 14.06 6.75
CA GLN A 241 38.31 14.74 5.53
C GLN A 241 38.91 16.14 5.79
N SER A 242 39.80 16.54 4.88
CA SER A 242 40.40 17.88 4.83
C SER A 242 39.40 19.00 4.47
N VAL A 243 38.19 18.65 4.03
CA VAL A 243 37.06 19.59 3.84
C VAL A 243 36.37 19.88 5.17
N SER A 244 35.96 21.15 5.37
CA SER A 244 35.25 21.59 6.58
C SER A 244 33.79 21.12 6.61
N ASN A 245 33.55 19.80 6.63
CA ASN A 245 32.25 19.24 6.96
C ASN A 245 31.91 19.56 8.42
N ASN A 246 30.63 19.68 8.72
CA ASN A 246 30.14 19.94 10.07
C ASN A 246 29.02 18.93 10.38
N PRO A 247 28.77 18.66 11.68
CA PRO A 247 27.60 17.90 12.07
C PRO A 247 26.32 18.55 11.55
N VAL A 248 25.48 17.75 10.89
CA VAL A 248 24.19 18.18 10.34
C VAL A 248 23.05 17.37 10.95
N LEU A 249 21.87 17.99 10.99
CA LEU A 249 20.60 17.31 11.25
C LEU A 249 19.80 17.32 9.96
N GLN A 250 19.50 16.14 9.44
CA GLN A 250 18.83 15.92 8.16
C GLN A 250 17.54 15.13 8.35
N ASP A 251 16.63 15.28 7.39
CA ASP A 251 15.36 14.58 7.37
C ASP A 251 14.98 14.03 5.97
N ARG A 252 14.08 13.04 6.01
CA ARG A 252 13.34 12.57 4.84
C ARG A 252 12.00 12.00 5.28
N VAL A 253 10.93 12.40 4.62
CA VAL A 253 9.58 11.89 4.81
C VAL A 253 9.06 11.30 3.51
N ARG A 254 8.46 10.11 3.59
CA ARG A 254 7.78 9.43 2.48
C ARG A 254 6.36 9.06 2.91
N LEU A 255 5.39 9.41 2.09
CA LEU A 255 3.97 9.07 2.26
C LEU A 255 3.52 8.27 1.05
N ASP A 256 3.29 6.98 1.22
CA ASP A 256 2.87 6.06 0.16
C ASP A 256 1.38 5.76 0.26
N LEU A 257 0.63 6.17 -0.76
CA LEU A 257 -0.79 5.84 -0.91
C LEU A 257 -0.92 4.54 -1.70
N GLN A 258 -1.17 3.44 -0.99
CA GLN A 258 -1.33 2.10 -1.55
C GLN A 258 -2.80 1.83 -1.85
N SER A 259 -3.19 1.83 -3.12
CA SER A 259 -4.57 1.60 -3.56
C SER A 259 -4.74 0.25 -4.25
N SER A 260 -5.77 -0.51 -3.91
CA SER A 260 -6.08 -1.82 -4.53
C SER A 260 -7.48 -1.81 -5.18
N PHE A 261 -7.58 -2.28 -6.43
CA PHE A 261 -8.84 -2.30 -7.18
C PHE A 261 -9.46 -3.70 -7.30
N THR A 262 -8.66 -4.75 -7.14
CA THR A 262 -9.05 -6.17 -7.22
C THR A 262 -8.77 -6.96 -5.95
N GLY A 263 -8.05 -6.35 -4.98
CA GLY A 263 -7.62 -7.01 -3.74
C GLY A 263 -6.34 -7.83 -3.87
N ARG A 264 -5.77 -7.94 -5.08
CA ARG A 264 -4.49 -8.63 -5.35
C ARG A 264 -3.45 -7.72 -6.04
N ASP A 265 -3.86 -6.54 -6.42
CA ASP A 265 -3.10 -5.48 -7.09
C ASP A 265 -2.85 -4.32 -6.13
N VAL A 266 -1.79 -3.57 -6.36
CA VAL A 266 -1.47 -2.37 -5.59
C VAL A 266 -0.92 -1.29 -6.51
N LEU A 267 -1.56 -0.13 -6.52
CA LEU A 267 -1.06 1.13 -7.06
C LEU A 267 -0.39 1.91 -5.93
N HIS A 268 0.91 2.12 -6.04
CA HIS A 268 1.68 3.00 -5.18
C HIS A 268 1.70 4.41 -5.77
N THR A 269 1.37 5.40 -4.95
CA THR A 269 1.56 6.82 -5.25
C THR A 269 2.29 7.44 -4.08
N ARG A 270 3.61 7.58 -4.19
CA ARG A 270 4.47 8.00 -3.09
C ARG A 270 4.91 9.44 -3.25
N LEU A 271 4.60 10.23 -2.23
CA LEU A 271 5.11 11.59 -2.08
C LEU A 271 6.34 11.55 -1.17
N ALA A 272 7.41 12.23 -1.57
CA ALA A 272 8.61 12.39 -0.78
C ALA A 272 8.93 13.87 -0.56
N ALA A 273 9.51 14.16 0.60
CA ALA A 273 10.15 15.43 0.90
C ALA A 273 11.36 15.17 1.81
N GLY A 274 12.46 15.88 1.63
CA GLY A 274 13.61 15.79 2.51
C GLY A 274 14.62 16.89 2.26
N ASN A 275 15.54 17.05 3.20
CA ASN A 275 16.69 17.94 3.08
C ASN A 275 18.04 17.23 3.12
N ALA A 276 18.03 15.89 3.10
CA ALA A 276 19.22 15.08 3.30
C ALA A 276 20.18 15.12 2.11
N THR A 277 21.22 15.94 2.19
CA THR A 277 22.35 16.00 1.24
C THR A 277 23.50 15.08 1.67
N GLY A 278 24.18 14.46 0.71
CA GLY A 278 25.44 13.76 0.98
C GLY A 278 26.54 14.73 1.42
N PHE A 279 27.56 14.22 2.13
CA PHE A 279 28.75 15.01 2.42
C PHE A 279 29.57 15.21 1.16
N SER A 280 30.04 16.44 0.94
CA SER A 280 31.02 16.73 -0.09
C SER A 280 32.40 16.26 0.35
N SER A 281 33.17 15.72 -0.60
CA SER A 281 34.57 15.37 -0.42
C SER A 281 35.39 16.05 -1.51
N ASP A 282 36.37 16.88 -1.14
CA ASP A 282 37.38 17.39 -2.06
C ASP A 282 38.44 16.30 -2.24
N LEU A 283 38.16 15.36 -3.13
CA LEU A 283 39.02 14.21 -3.38
C LEU A 283 39.95 14.50 -4.54
N ASP A 284 41.22 14.13 -4.42
CA ASP A 284 42.07 13.95 -5.59
C ASP A 284 41.61 12.69 -6.33
N THR A 285 40.81 12.90 -7.36
CA THR A 285 40.28 11.85 -8.22
C THR A 285 41.20 11.56 -9.40
N ASN A 286 42.51 11.46 -9.15
CA ASN A 286 43.55 11.14 -10.13
C ASN A 286 43.50 12.06 -11.37
N GLY A 287 43.32 13.37 -11.14
CA GLY A 287 43.27 14.38 -12.20
C GLY A 287 41.91 14.61 -12.87
N LEU A 288 40.83 13.95 -12.42
CA LEU A 288 39.47 14.36 -12.78
C LEU A 288 39.10 15.66 -12.06
N VAL A 289 38.68 16.67 -12.81
CA VAL A 289 38.23 17.96 -12.27
C VAL A 289 36.73 17.84 -11.92
N GLU A 290 36.33 18.25 -10.70
CA GLU A 290 34.94 18.29 -10.20
C GLU A 290 34.25 16.93 -9.95
N ALA A 291 35.01 15.85 -9.71
CA ALA A 291 34.44 14.52 -9.56
C ALA A 291 33.99 14.25 -8.10
N VAL A 292 32.70 14.39 -7.82
CA VAL A 292 32.12 14.03 -6.51
C VAL A 292 31.95 12.50 -6.44
N THR A 293 32.53 11.87 -5.41
CA THR A 293 32.29 10.45 -5.14
C THR A 293 30.90 10.24 -4.54
N ALA A 294 30.26 9.11 -4.84
CA ALA A 294 29.05 8.67 -4.14
C ALA A 294 29.35 7.59 -3.08
N GLU A 295 30.63 7.35 -2.79
CA GLU A 295 31.06 6.43 -1.74
C GLU A 295 30.52 6.88 -0.37
N GLY A 296 29.92 5.95 0.36
CA GLY A 296 29.34 6.23 1.68
C GLY A 296 28.01 6.98 1.66
N THR A 297 27.38 7.12 0.49
CA THR A 297 26.04 7.72 0.37
C THR A 297 25.08 7.06 1.36
N GLN A 298 24.51 7.85 2.26
CA GLN A 298 23.56 7.35 3.23
C GLN A 298 22.23 7.06 2.52
N GLN A 299 21.57 5.97 2.90
CA GLN A 299 20.31 5.53 2.32
C GLN A 299 19.23 6.62 2.33
N PHE A 300 19.18 7.46 3.37
CA PHE A 300 18.19 8.53 3.47
C PHE A 300 18.55 9.78 2.63
N ASN A 301 19.74 9.85 2.03
CA ASN A 301 20.06 10.81 0.98
C ASN A 301 19.36 10.47 -0.35
N ILE A 302 18.98 9.21 -0.56
CA ILE A 302 18.22 8.78 -1.73
C ILE A 302 16.79 9.34 -1.66
N GLY A 303 16.37 10.00 -2.74
CA GLY A 303 15.09 10.68 -2.83
C GLY A 303 15.07 12.04 -2.14
N ASN A 304 16.24 12.65 -1.91
CA ASN A 304 16.34 14.04 -1.47
C ASN A 304 15.65 14.98 -2.45
N THR A 305 14.84 15.89 -1.93
CA THR A 305 14.08 16.88 -2.70
C THR A 305 14.64 18.30 -2.57
N GLY A 306 15.81 18.45 -1.95
CA GLY A 306 16.48 19.73 -1.74
C GLY A 306 16.04 20.39 -0.44
N ASN A 307 15.12 21.35 -0.51
CA ASN A 307 14.69 22.12 0.67
C ASN A 307 13.32 21.66 1.18
N ASN A 308 13.12 20.34 1.33
CA ASN A 308 11.83 19.76 1.71
C ASN A 308 10.68 20.05 0.72
N ASP A 309 11.00 20.21 -0.57
CA ASP A 309 9.99 20.28 -1.62
C ASP A 309 9.24 18.94 -1.71
N ILE A 310 7.93 18.97 -1.96
CA ILE A 310 7.13 17.74 -2.11
C ILE A 310 7.17 17.30 -3.56
N VAL A 311 7.64 16.08 -3.81
CA VAL A 311 7.69 15.48 -5.15
C VAL A 311 6.97 14.14 -5.17
N LEU A 312 6.41 13.78 -6.33
CA LEU A 312 5.99 12.41 -6.62
C LEU A 312 7.24 11.61 -7.00
N ASP A 313 7.85 10.93 -6.03
CA ASP A 313 9.11 10.22 -6.27
C ASP A 313 8.90 8.82 -6.84
N TRP A 314 7.73 8.20 -6.60
CA TRP A 314 7.43 6.86 -7.09
C TRP A 314 5.93 6.71 -7.42
N LEU A 315 5.68 6.27 -8.66
CA LEU A 315 4.33 5.92 -9.13
C LEU A 315 4.43 4.56 -9.82
N SER A 316 3.87 3.53 -9.20
CA SER A 316 3.96 2.17 -9.72
C SER A 316 2.70 1.36 -9.49
N TYR A 317 2.45 0.37 -10.34
CA TYR A 317 1.31 -0.52 -10.26
C TYR A 317 1.76 -1.98 -10.37
N TYR A 318 1.43 -2.76 -9.35
CA TYR A 318 1.64 -4.19 -9.28
C TYR A 318 0.33 -4.92 -9.49
N PHE A 319 0.33 -5.92 -10.35
CA PHE A 319 -0.83 -6.79 -10.51
C PHE A 319 -0.41 -8.20 -10.96
N PRO A 320 -1.10 -9.24 -10.46
CA PRO A 320 -0.85 -10.60 -10.89
C PRO A 320 -1.51 -10.88 -12.25
N LEU A 321 -0.84 -11.66 -13.08
CA LEU A 321 -1.38 -12.28 -14.28
C LEU A 321 -1.44 -13.81 -14.09
N GLY A 322 -2.60 -14.31 -13.69
CA GLY A 322 -2.75 -15.69 -13.23
C GLY A 322 -2.15 -15.87 -11.83
N ASP A 323 -1.64 -17.06 -11.54
CA ASP A 323 -1.20 -17.41 -10.18
C ASP A 323 0.32 -17.24 -9.95
N ASN A 324 1.12 -17.26 -11.03
CA ASN A 324 2.58 -17.37 -10.92
C ASN A 324 3.34 -16.16 -11.48
N ILE A 325 2.66 -15.22 -12.14
CA ILE A 325 3.29 -14.07 -12.80
C ILE A 325 2.82 -12.80 -12.11
N ASN A 326 3.75 -11.96 -11.67
CA ASN A 326 3.47 -10.60 -11.24
C ASN A 326 4.05 -9.61 -12.23
N VAL A 327 3.26 -8.61 -12.58
CA VAL A 327 3.66 -7.50 -13.44
C VAL A 327 3.83 -6.26 -12.58
N TYR A 328 4.89 -5.53 -12.88
CA TYR A 328 5.22 -4.23 -12.32
C TYR A 328 5.22 -3.21 -13.45
N LEU A 329 4.49 -2.10 -13.28
CA LEU A 329 4.51 -0.97 -14.19
C LEU A 329 4.94 0.27 -13.41
N ALA A 330 5.98 0.96 -13.85
CA ALA A 330 6.43 2.21 -13.25
C ALA A 330 6.14 3.38 -14.20
N GLY A 331 5.44 4.40 -13.69
CA GLY A 331 5.29 5.69 -14.38
C GLY A 331 6.45 6.64 -14.08
N THR A 332 7.03 6.57 -12.88
CA THR A 332 8.23 7.29 -12.48
C THR A 332 8.89 6.62 -11.28
N GLY A 333 10.19 6.85 -11.10
CA GLY A 333 10.96 6.41 -9.94
C GLY A 333 11.05 4.90 -9.72
N GLY A 334 10.75 4.11 -10.75
CA GLY A 334 10.87 2.66 -10.64
C GLY A 334 12.32 2.22 -10.69
N ILE A 335 12.66 1.20 -9.90
CA ILE A 335 14.01 0.67 -9.80
C ILE A 335 14.00 -0.85 -9.96
N HIS A 336 15.17 -1.45 -10.20
CA HIS A 336 15.23 -2.87 -10.47
C HIS A 336 14.87 -3.74 -9.25
N SER A 337 15.18 -3.29 -8.04
CA SER A 337 14.83 -3.99 -6.79
C SER A 337 13.33 -4.05 -6.50
N ASP A 338 12.52 -3.15 -7.08
CA ASP A 338 11.07 -3.10 -6.87
C ASP A 338 10.32 -4.35 -7.37
N TYR A 339 10.78 -4.97 -8.45
CA TYR A 339 10.03 -6.03 -9.14
C TYR A 339 10.75 -7.38 -9.20
N VAL A 340 12.05 -7.41 -8.93
CA VAL A 340 12.78 -8.67 -8.86
C VAL A 340 12.22 -9.53 -7.74
N TYR A 341 12.30 -10.85 -7.90
CA TYR A 341 11.73 -11.75 -6.92
C TYR A 341 12.38 -11.59 -5.52
N SER A 342 13.69 -11.37 -5.50
CA SER A 342 14.48 -11.08 -4.31
C SER A 342 15.79 -10.42 -4.73
N THR A 343 16.30 -9.49 -3.93
CA THR A 343 17.66 -8.93 -4.06
C THR A 343 18.72 -9.83 -3.43
N THR A 344 18.28 -10.92 -2.78
CA THR A 344 19.12 -11.83 -1.99
C THR A 344 19.78 -11.12 -0.79
N ASN A 345 19.13 -10.08 -0.23
CA ASN A 345 19.59 -9.39 0.98
C ASN A 345 18.46 -9.12 2.01
N PRO A 346 17.90 -10.15 2.64
CA PRO A 346 16.62 -10.07 3.37
C PRO A 346 16.63 -9.26 4.68
N TYR A 347 17.80 -8.82 5.17
CA TYR A 347 17.92 -8.13 6.47
C TYR A 347 18.49 -6.73 6.37
N LEU A 348 19.35 -6.46 5.39
CA LEU A 348 20.03 -5.17 5.24
C LEU A 348 19.35 -4.30 4.19
N GLU A 349 18.64 -4.89 3.23
CA GLU A 349 17.77 -4.17 2.30
C GLU A 349 16.45 -3.78 2.99
N ASP A 350 15.92 -2.62 2.61
CA ASP A 350 14.61 -2.14 3.07
C ASP A 350 13.95 -1.24 2.01
N TYR A 351 14.15 -1.50 0.71
CA TYR A 351 13.61 -0.69 -0.40
C TYR A 351 13.89 0.80 -0.26
N ASP A 352 15.14 1.15 0.02
CA ASP A 352 15.56 2.52 0.39
C ASP A 352 14.77 3.09 1.57
N GLY A 353 14.38 2.28 2.55
CA GLY A 353 13.81 2.67 3.84
C GLY A 353 14.83 2.70 4.99
N GLY A 354 14.40 3.15 6.17
CA GLY A 354 15.28 3.41 7.33
C GLY A 354 15.62 2.22 8.24
N ASN A 355 15.31 0.98 7.87
CA ASN A 355 15.31 -0.17 8.82
C ASN A 355 16.41 -1.20 8.57
N GLY A 356 17.14 -1.07 7.47
CA GLY A 356 18.28 -1.87 7.10
C GLY A 356 19.60 -1.13 7.32
N ALA A 357 20.55 -1.33 6.39
CA ALA A 357 21.85 -0.68 6.37
C ALA A 357 21.77 0.86 6.41
N LEU A 358 22.88 1.49 6.78
CA LEU A 358 23.07 2.93 6.77
C LEU A 358 23.36 3.44 5.36
N SER A 359 24.26 2.78 4.63
CA SER A 359 24.63 3.18 3.27
C SER A 359 23.75 2.55 2.19
N ALA A 360 23.67 3.22 1.04
CA ALA A 360 23.05 2.67 -0.17
C ALA A 360 23.72 1.37 -0.63
N PHE A 361 25.06 1.29 -0.48
CA PHE A 361 25.87 0.12 -0.82
C PHE A 361 25.58 -1.09 0.08
N GLY A 362 25.36 -0.87 1.38
CA GLY A 362 25.07 -1.94 2.34
C GLY A 362 23.68 -2.56 2.20
N GLN A 363 22.75 -1.87 1.53
CA GLN A 363 21.39 -2.37 1.34
C GLN A 363 21.31 -3.49 0.31
N GLU A 364 22.02 -3.38 -0.81
CA GLU A 364 21.90 -4.32 -1.91
C GLU A 364 23.05 -4.19 -2.91
N SER A 365 23.17 -5.18 -3.80
CA SER A 365 24.12 -5.13 -4.91
C SER A 365 23.92 -3.85 -5.75
N PRO A 366 24.99 -3.08 -6.03
CA PRO A 366 24.95 -1.94 -6.95
C PRO A 366 24.31 -2.24 -8.31
N ILE A 367 24.22 -3.49 -8.76
CA ILE A 367 23.58 -3.84 -10.03
C ILE A 367 22.13 -3.33 -10.13
N TYR A 368 21.40 -3.25 -9.01
CA TYR A 368 20.02 -2.78 -8.98
C TYR A 368 19.91 -1.26 -9.09
N ARG A 369 21.05 -0.55 -8.96
CA ARG A 369 21.17 0.90 -9.08
C ARG A 369 21.45 1.37 -10.52
N ILE A 370 21.61 0.44 -11.46
CA ILE A 370 21.87 0.76 -12.87
C ILE A 370 20.57 1.09 -13.59
N GLY A 371 20.39 2.36 -13.97
CA GLY A 371 19.15 2.84 -14.57
C GLY A 371 18.01 2.95 -13.56
N GLY A 372 16.78 3.14 -14.06
CA GLY A 372 15.61 3.44 -13.25
C GLY A 372 14.55 4.19 -14.06
N GLY A 373 13.54 4.75 -13.40
CA GLY A 373 12.53 5.60 -14.03
C GLY A 373 11.27 4.86 -14.46
N ALA A 374 10.69 5.25 -15.60
CA ALA A 374 9.47 4.64 -16.13
C ALA A 374 9.77 3.33 -16.85
N GLY A 375 8.89 2.33 -16.73
CA GLY A 375 9.11 1.05 -17.40
C GLY A 375 8.23 -0.10 -16.93
N VAL A 376 8.67 -1.31 -17.20
CA VAL A 376 7.95 -2.55 -16.90
C VAL A 376 8.89 -3.61 -16.34
N GLY A 377 8.41 -4.34 -15.34
CA GLY A 377 9.02 -5.53 -14.77
C GLY A 377 8.04 -6.69 -14.74
N ILE A 378 8.55 -7.90 -14.84
CA ILE A 378 7.79 -9.13 -14.68
C ILE A 378 8.63 -10.06 -13.80
N ASN A 379 8.02 -10.65 -12.78
CA ASN A 379 8.60 -11.80 -12.09
C ASN A 379 7.67 -13.01 -12.22
N THR A 380 8.26 -14.19 -12.35
CA THR A 380 7.54 -15.45 -12.44
C THR A 380 8.24 -16.54 -11.64
N LYS A 381 7.45 -17.41 -11.00
CA LYS A 381 7.94 -18.56 -10.25
C LYS A 381 7.77 -19.86 -11.03
N PHE A 382 8.78 -20.71 -10.94
CA PHE A 382 8.79 -22.07 -11.47
C PHE A 382 8.93 -23.07 -10.31
N GLY A 383 7.77 -23.46 -9.75
CA GLY A 383 7.73 -24.18 -8.48
C GLY A 383 8.20 -23.30 -7.32
N ASP A 384 8.72 -23.93 -6.27
CA ASP A 384 9.09 -23.22 -5.04
C ASP A 384 10.56 -22.74 -5.03
N ALA A 385 11.40 -23.30 -5.91
CA ALA A 385 12.84 -23.12 -5.84
C ALA A 385 13.44 -22.17 -6.88
N ILE A 386 12.73 -21.86 -7.97
CA ILE A 386 13.28 -21.05 -9.07
C ILE A 386 12.35 -19.90 -9.39
N ALA A 387 12.89 -18.70 -9.52
CA ALA A 387 12.18 -17.54 -10.04
C ALA A 387 12.98 -16.85 -11.15
N LEU A 388 12.27 -16.29 -12.12
CA LEU A 388 12.83 -15.46 -13.19
C LEU A 388 12.22 -14.07 -13.11
N SER A 389 13.08 -13.05 -13.11
CA SER A 389 12.68 -11.65 -13.20
C SER A 389 13.25 -11.03 -14.46
N LEU A 390 12.41 -10.30 -15.20
CA LEU A 390 12.78 -9.58 -16.41
C LEU A 390 12.23 -8.17 -16.31
N GLY A 391 12.95 -7.17 -16.80
CA GLY A 391 12.37 -5.84 -16.92
C GLY A 391 13.20 -4.86 -17.72
N TYR A 392 12.59 -3.71 -17.96
CA TYR A 392 13.11 -2.63 -18.80
C TYR A 392 12.68 -1.30 -18.20
N LEU A 393 13.64 -0.42 -17.91
CA LEU A 393 13.43 0.91 -17.34
C LEU A 393 14.08 1.95 -18.27
N GLY A 394 13.34 2.98 -18.66
CA GLY A 394 13.72 3.97 -19.68
C GLY A 394 14.43 5.23 -19.17
N GLY A 395 15.01 5.17 -17.97
CA GLY A 395 15.84 6.24 -17.43
C GLY A 395 15.09 7.55 -17.16
N PRO A 396 15.84 8.67 -17.01
CA PRO A 396 15.28 9.98 -16.66
C PRO A 396 14.47 10.60 -17.81
N ASP A 397 14.77 10.25 -19.06
CA ASP A 397 14.23 10.91 -20.24
C ASP A 397 13.03 10.19 -20.86
N ALA A 398 12.52 9.13 -20.22
CA ALA A 398 11.44 8.28 -20.75
C ALA A 398 10.17 9.04 -21.15
N ALA A 399 9.87 10.16 -20.47
CA ALA A 399 8.69 10.98 -20.74
C ALA A 399 8.92 12.04 -21.85
N ASN A 400 10.15 12.23 -22.31
CA ASN A 400 10.50 13.26 -23.29
C ASN A 400 10.41 12.70 -24.72
N PRO A 401 9.53 13.23 -25.60
CA PRO A 401 9.35 12.73 -26.96
C PRO A 401 10.39 13.21 -27.97
N SER A 402 11.38 13.99 -27.54
CA SER A 402 12.44 14.52 -28.41
C SER A 402 13.38 13.41 -28.89
N GLU A 403 14.07 13.62 -30.01
CA GLU A 403 15.08 12.68 -30.52
C GLU A 403 16.13 12.35 -29.43
N LYS A 404 16.59 11.09 -29.38
CA LYS A 404 17.54 10.58 -28.35
C LYS A 404 17.01 10.57 -26.91
N ASN A 405 15.69 10.63 -26.78
CA ASN A 405 14.97 10.57 -25.51
C ASN A 405 13.79 9.59 -25.63
N GLY A 406 12.98 9.51 -24.58
CA GLY A 406 11.81 8.65 -24.57
C GLY A 406 12.17 7.22 -24.19
N LEU A 407 11.16 6.35 -24.23
CA LEU A 407 11.25 5.02 -23.64
C LEU A 407 12.28 4.11 -24.33
N PHE A 408 12.58 4.29 -25.62
CA PHE A 408 13.40 3.34 -26.40
C PHE A 408 14.55 3.97 -27.19
N ASP A 409 14.66 5.30 -27.18
CA ASP A 409 15.70 6.05 -27.90
C ASP A 409 16.57 6.89 -26.95
N GLY A 410 16.32 6.81 -25.63
CA GLY A 410 17.08 7.47 -24.58
C GLY A 410 17.87 6.51 -23.68
N ASN A 411 18.24 7.01 -22.50
CA ASN A 411 18.82 6.20 -21.43
C ASN A 411 17.93 4.99 -21.13
N TYR A 412 18.49 3.79 -20.94
CA TYR A 412 17.70 2.65 -20.46
C TYR A 412 18.55 1.61 -19.73
N ALA A 413 17.89 0.76 -18.95
CA ALA A 413 18.46 -0.45 -18.38
C ALA A 413 17.47 -1.62 -18.49
N ALA A 414 17.95 -2.74 -19.04
CA ALA A 414 17.21 -3.97 -19.20
C ALA A 414 17.82 -5.06 -18.33
N LEU A 415 17.03 -5.64 -17.43
CA LEU A 415 17.48 -6.64 -16.46
C LEU A 415 16.89 -8.01 -16.76
N GLY A 416 17.71 -9.04 -16.58
CA GLY A 416 17.28 -10.42 -16.38
C GLY A 416 17.92 -11.00 -15.12
N GLN A 417 17.13 -11.63 -14.26
CA GLN A 417 17.63 -12.28 -13.05
C GLN A 417 17.03 -13.68 -12.88
N LEU A 418 17.90 -14.64 -12.59
CA LEU A 418 17.53 -15.96 -12.13
C LEU A 418 17.77 -16.04 -10.62
N THR A 419 16.74 -16.41 -9.87
CA THR A 419 16.83 -16.63 -8.41
C THR A 419 16.62 -18.11 -8.13
N PHE A 420 17.49 -18.69 -7.30
CA PHE A 420 17.43 -20.09 -6.88
C PHE A 420 17.42 -20.19 -5.35
N SER A 421 16.32 -20.70 -4.80
CA SER A 421 16.06 -20.84 -3.37
C SER A 421 15.75 -22.31 -3.06
N PRO A 422 16.76 -23.20 -2.95
CA PRO A 422 16.56 -24.64 -2.74
C PRO A 422 15.89 -25.01 -1.41
N GLY A 423 15.77 -24.05 -0.49
CA GLY A 423 15.04 -24.14 0.76
C GLY A 423 15.13 -22.80 1.51
N ASP A 424 14.65 -22.76 2.75
CA ASP A 424 14.51 -21.50 3.51
C ASP A 424 15.83 -20.88 3.99
N ASN A 425 16.95 -21.62 3.86
CA ASN A 425 18.23 -21.21 4.43
C ASN A 425 19.22 -20.67 3.41
N LEU A 426 19.02 -20.91 2.11
CA LEU A 426 19.96 -20.51 1.06
C LEU A 426 19.17 -19.93 -0.10
N GLU A 427 19.60 -18.76 -0.56
CA GLU A 427 19.12 -18.15 -1.79
C GLU A 427 20.32 -17.65 -2.59
N LEU A 428 20.28 -17.87 -3.90
CA LEU A 428 21.28 -17.44 -4.86
C LEU A 428 20.60 -16.59 -5.95
N GLY A 429 21.23 -15.46 -6.28
CA GLY A 429 20.84 -14.60 -7.40
C GLY A 429 21.93 -14.59 -8.47
N LEU A 430 21.51 -14.66 -9.74
CA LEU A 430 22.35 -14.36 -10.89
C LEU A 430 21.64 -13.29 -11.72
N THR A 431 22.24 -12.11 -11.83
CA THR A 431 21.62 -10.95 -12.44
C THR A 431 22.46 -10.46 -13.63
N TYR A 432 21.81 -10.11 -14.72
CA TYR A 432 22.40 -9.44 -15.87
C TYR A 432 21.64 -8.15 -16.15
N VAL A 433 22.38 -7.05 -16.34
CA VAL A 433 21.81 -5.76 -16.74
C VAL A 433 22.54 -5.23 -17.98
N HIS A 434 21.78 -4.98 -19.03
CA HIS A 434 22.24 -4.26 -20.21
C HIS A 434 21.74 -2.82 -20.15
N GLY A 435 22.64 -1.84 -20.18
CA GLY A 435 22.25 -0.44 -20.06
C GLY A 435 22.86 0.43 -21.16
N TYR A 436 22.10 1.41 -21.62
CA TYR A 436 22.57 2.50 -22.46
C TYR A 436 22.47 3.82 -21.68
N HIS A 437 23.57 4.55 -21.64
CA HIS A 437 23.72 5.79 -20.89
C HIS A 437 24.11 6.91 -21.85
N ASN A 438 23.28 7.96 -21.90
CA ASN A 438 23.59 9.18 -22.62
C ASN A 438 24.85 9.86 -22.05
N THR A 439 25.45 10.74 -22.85
CA THR A 439 26.61 11.53 -22.42
C THR A 439 26.33 12.26 -21.11
N GLY A 440 27.18 12.05 -20.10
CA GLY A 440 27.05 12.67 -18.78
C GLY A 440 26.16 11.93 -17.78
N THR A 441 25.39 10.92 -18.19
CA THR A 441 24.57 10.12 -17.26
C THR A 441 25.43 9.13 -16.47
N PRO A 442 25.45 9.16 -15.13
CA PRO A 442 26.19 8.18 -14.33
C PRO A 442 25.64 6.76 -14.48
N ILE A 443 26.47 5.74 -14.22
CA ILE A 443 26.08 4.33 -14.40
C ILE A 443 25.17 3.86 -13.25
N PHE A 444 25.55 4.13 -12.00
CA PHE A 444 24.82 3.71 -10.79
C PHE A 444 23.99 4.88 -10.25
N ASN A 445 22.92 5.22 -10.97
CA ASN A 445 22.20 6.50 -10.86
C ASN A 445 20.73 6.40 -10.43
N LEU A 446 20.17 5.20 -10.27
CA LEU A 446 18.72 5.01 -10.02
C LEU A 446 17.81 5.73 -11.05
N GLY A 447 18.27 5.86 -12.29
CA GLY A 447 17.54 6.56 -13.34
C GLY A 447 17.61 8.08 -13.25
N SER A 448 18.52 8.64 -12.45
CA SER A 448 18.83 10.07 -12.44
C SER A 448 19.73 10.47 -13.61
N ALA A 449 19.50 11.64 -14.19
CA ALA A 449 20.38 12.17 -15.24
C ALA A 449 21.75 12.63 -14.73
N THR A 450 21.85 12.98 -13.44
CA THR A 450 23.03 13.66 -12.90
C THR A 450 23.52 13.12 -11.56
N GLN A 451 22.67 12.44 -10.79
CA GLN A 451 23.04 11.96 -9.47
C GLN A 451 23.62 10.54 -9.54
N THR A 452 24.68 10.32 -8.78
CA THR A 452 25.28 9.01 -8.54
C THR A 452 24.89 8.55 -7.14
N VAL A 453 24.65 7.25 -6.96
CA VAL A 453 24.13 6.67 -5.72
C VAL A 453 25.19 5.85 -4.97
N THR A 454 26.13 5.25 -5.69
CA THR A 454 27.20 4.44 -5.09
C THR A 454 28.41 4.39 -6.03
N GLY A 455 29.58 4.18 -5.44
CA GLY A 455 30.85 4.08 -6.15
C GLY A 455 31.49 5.42 -6.44
N ASN A 456 32.74 5.34 -6.87
CA ASN A 456 33.54 6.53 -7.15
C ASN A 456 33.22 7.12 -8.54
N ALA A 457 33.78 8.30 -8.78
CA ALA A 457 33.58 9.00 -10.04
C ALA A 457 34.23 8.30 -11.25
N LEU A 458 35.34 7.58 -11.06
CA LEU A 458 36.01 6.82 -12.12
C LEU A 458 35.13 5.69 -12.66
N ALA A 459 34.41 4.98 -11.78
CA ALA A 459 33.47 3.94 -12.15
C ALA A 459 32.22 4.50 -12.85
N ASN A 460 31.74 5.66 -12.39
CA ASN A 460 30.49 6.26 -12.86
C ASN A 460 30.66 7.15 -14.11
N GLY A 461 31.89 7.41 -14.55
CA GLY A 461 32.18 8.18 -15.76
C GLY A 461 32.25 9.68 -15.55
N GLY A 462 32.89 10.10 -14.45
CA GLY A 462 33.12 11.50 -14.08
C GLY A 462 33.79 12.31 -15.19
N GLY A 463 33.09 13.35 -15.64
CA GLY A 463 33.61 14.59 -16.23
C GLY A 463 34.39 14.55 -17.56
N SER A 464 34.88 13.40 -18.01
CA SER A 464 35.86 13.33 -19.11
C SER A 464 35.59 12.26 -20.16
N ASP A 465 34.67 11.32 -19.92
CA ASP A 465 34.25 10.37 -20.95
C ASP A 465 33.48 11.08 -22.07
N GLY A 466 34.09 11.17 -23.25
CA GLY A 466 33.40 11.62 -24.45
C GLY A 466 32.27 10.66 -24.84
N GLY A 467 31.03 11.13 -24.77
CA GLY A 467 29.90 10.50 -25.48
C GLY A 467 29.10 9.44 -24.71
N PRO A 468 28.10 8.84 -25.39
CA PRO A 468 27.25 7.81 -24.82
C PRO A 468 27.97 6.48 -24.62
N ARG A 469 27.45 5.68 -23.68
CA ARG A 469 28.06 4.42 -23.22
C ARG A 469 27.06 3.29 -23.21
N VAL A 470 27.55 2.09 -23.49
CA VAL A 470 26.81 0.84 -23.31
C VAL A 470 27.47 0.04 -22.19
N THR A 471 26.66 -0.56 -21.32
CA THR A 471 27.11 -1.37 -20.19
C THR A 471 26.55 -2.78 -20.29
N ASN A 472 27.40 -3.77 -20.04
CA ASN A 472 26.99 -5.15 -19.82
C ASN A 472 27.45 -5.55 -18.42
N SER A 473 26.49 -5.67 -17.50
CA SER A 473 26.73 -5.87 -16.08
C SER A 473 26.28 -7.27 -15.66
N TYR A 474 27.12 -7.95 -14.90
CA TYR A 474 26.94 -9.31 -14.43
C TYR A 474 27.07 -9.31 -12.92
N GLY A 475 26.05 -9.81 -12.22
CA GLY A 475 25.99 -9.86 -10.76
C GLY A 475 25.74 -11.30 -10.28
N ALA A 476 26.36 -11.64 -9.16
CA ALA A 476 26.06 -12.84 -8.40
C ALA A 476 25.84 -12.46 -6.94
N GLN A 477 24.78 -12.99 -6.34
CA GLN A 477 24.38 -12.72 -4.97
C GLN A 477 24.08 -14.03 -4.24
N ALA A 478 24.33 -14.05 -2.94
CA ALA A 478 24.02 -15.20 -2.11
C ALA A 478 23.58 -14.73 -0.72
N SER A 479 22.56 -15.37 -0.16
CA SER A 479 22.19 -15.23 1.24
C SER A 479 22.09 -16.60 1.88
N PHE A 480 22.65 -16.71 3.08
CA PHE A 480 22.69 -17.92 3.85
C PHE A 480 22.27 -17.63 5.30
N LYS A 481 21.11 -18.17 5.68
CA LYS A 481 20.60 -18.14 7.03
C LYS A 481 21.27 -19.25 7.84
N VAL A 482 22.37 -18.91 8.52
CA VAL A 482 23.14 -19.82 9.36
C VAL A 482 22.29 -20.32 10.53
N SER A 483 21.50 -19.43 11.13
CA SER A 483 20.54 -19.74 12.19
C SER A 483 19.42 -18.69 12.23
N ASN A 484 18.47 -18.81 13.15
CA ASN A 484 17.47 -17.75 13.37
C ASN A 484 18.06 -16.44 13.92
N ALA A 485 19.31 -16.44 14.40
CA ALA A 485 19.97 -15.27 15.00
C ALA A 485 21.16 -14.74 14.16
N LEU A 486 21.49 -15.40 13.05
CA LEU A 486 22.61 -15.02 12.19
C LEU A 486 22.31 -15.37 10.74
N ALA A 487 22.44 -14.36 9.89
CA ALA A 487 22.43 -14.50 8.44
C ALA A 487 23.66 -13.82 7.85
N ILE A 488 24.12 -14.40 6.73
CA ILE A 488 25.23 -13.90 5.94
C ILE A 488 24.67 -13.63 4.56
N ASN A 489 24.99 -12.48 3.97
CA ASN A 489 24.70 -12.19 2.58
C ASN A 489 25.97 -11.69 1.90
N GLY A 490 26.04 -11.79 0.59
CA GLY A 490 27.13 -11.23 -0.18
C GLY A 490 26.78 -11.09 -1.63
N PHE A 491 27.48 -10.19 -2.29
CA PHE A 491 27.31 -9.92 -3.70
C PHE A 491 28.66 -9.64 -4.34
N PHE A 492 28.72 -9.89 -5.64
CA PHE A 492 29.84 -9.61 -6.51
C PHE A 492 29.29 -9.09 -7.83
N GLY A 493 29.96 -8.12 -8.43
CA GLY A 493 29.58 -7.67 -9.76
C GLY A 493 30.74 -7.16 -10.61
N TYR A 494 30.50 -7.28 -11.90
CA TYR A 494 31.38 -6.89 -12.98
C TYR A 494 30.57 -6.16 -14.04
N THR A 495 31.02 -4.98 -14.45
CA THR A 495 30.39 -4.17 -15.50
C THR A 495 31.44 -3.88 -16.56
N ASN A 496 31.22 -4.40 -17.76
CA ASN A 496 31.98 -4.00 -18.93
C ASN A 496 31.35 -2.74 -19.53
N VAL A 497 32.11 -1.64 -19.54
CA VAL A 497 31.70 -0.34 -20.07
C VAL A 497 32.31 -0.16 -21.46
N ILE A 498 31.45 -0.05 -22.47
CA ILE A 498 31.82 0.21 -23.86
C ILE A 498 31.51 1.67 -24.14
N ASN A 499 32.55 2.51 -24.09
CA ASN A 499 32.48 3.90 -24.52
C ASN A 499 32.40 3.92 -26.05
N LEU A 500 31.35 4.51 -26.62
CA LEU A 500 31.17 4.51 -28.08
C LEU A 500 32.16 5.44 -28.82
N GLN A 501 32.90 6.27 -28.08
CA GLN A 501 33.87 7.23 -28.62
C GLN A 501 35.27 7.12 -27.99
N GLU A 502 35.47 6.23 -27.01
CA GLU A 502 36.74 6.05 -26.28
C GLU A 502 37.04 4.57 -26.02
N ASN A 503 38.07 4.29 -25.23
CA ASN A 503 38.42 2.94 -24.83
C ASN A 503 37.37 2.34 -23.87
N SER A 504 37.17 1.03 -23.97
CA SER A 504 36.39 0.29 -22.99
C SER A 504 37.13 0.19 -21.66
N ARG A 505 36.34 0.17 -20.58
CA ARG A 505 36.81 0.00 -19.21
C ARG A 505 35.94 -0.98 -18.45
N ASP A 506 36.50 -1.48 -17.36
CA ASP A 506 35.85 -2.49 -16.54
C ASP A 506 35.59 -1.90 -15.16
N VAL A 507 34.43 -2.17 -14.59
CA VAL A 507 34.04 -1.74 -13.25
C VAL A 507 33.74 -2.97 -12.41
N TRP A 508 34.22 -2.98 -11.19
CA TRP A 508 34.03 -4.10 -10.26
C TRP A 508 33.45 -3.59 -8.95
N TYR A 509 32.80 -4.48 -8.20
CA TYR A 509 32.43 -4.29 -6.81
C TYR A 509 32.16 -5.63 -6.14
N TYR A 510 32.24 -5.66 -4.82
CA TYR A 510 31.87 -6.83 -4.04
C TYR A 510 31.55 -6.42 -2.60
N GLY A 511 30.66 -7.16 -1.96
CA GLY A 511 30.25 -6.88 -0.59
C GLY A 511 29.87 -8.15 0.16
N LEU A 512 30.07 -8.12 1.47
CA LEU A 512 29.67 -9.15 2.41
C LEU A 512 28.96 -8.48 3.59
N GLY A 513 27.74 -8.92 3.88
CA GLY A 513 26.94 -8.50 5.00
C GLY A 513 26.77 -9.60 6.05
N LEU A 514 26.88 -9.23 7.32
CA LEU A 514 26.49 -10.05 8.45
C LEU A 514 25.31 -9.38 9.16
N ALA A 515 24.22 -10.12 9.33
CA ALA A 515 23.02 -9.64 10.00
C ALA A 515 22.69 -10.53 11.21
N LEU A 516 22.55 -9.91 12.38
CA LEU A 516 22.08 -10.55 13.60
C LEU A 516 20.71 -9.98 13.97
N PRO A 517 19.62 -10.56 13.45
CA PRO A 517 18.27 -10.15 13.82
C PRO A 517 17.99 -10.49 15.29
N ASP A 518 17.13 -9.69 15.92
CA ASP A 518 16.73 -9.80 17.33
C ASP A 518 17.93 -9.77 18.31
N PHE A 519 19.06 -9.16 17.93
CA PHE A 519 20.25 -9.10 18.78
C PHE A 519 20.02 -8.25 20.03
N GLY A 520 20.02 -8.92 21.19
CA GLY A 520 19.80 -8.32 22.51
C GLY A 520 18.33 -8.08 22.87
N LYS A 521 17.48 -7.69 21.91
CA LYS A 521 16.03 -7.49 22.08
C LYS A 521 15.31 -7.80 20.77
N LYS A 522 14.10 -8.37 20.87
CA LYS A 522 13.21 -8.59 19.72
C LYS A 522 12.94 -7.27 18.96
N GLY A 523 13.05 -7.31 17.63
CA GLY A 523 12.95 -6.18 16.71
C GLY A 523 14.28 -5.49 16.41
N ASN A 524 15.32 -5.71 17.22
CA ASN A 524 16.62 -5.08 16.99
C ASN A 524 17.38 -5.78 15.86
N LEU A 525 18.32 -5.06 15.25
CA LEU A 525 19.20 -5.59 14.21
C LEU A 525 20.61 -5.05 14.42
N LEU A 526 21.58 -5.95 14.57
CA LEU A 526 23.00 -5.62 14.44
C LEU A 526 23.44 -6.01 13.04
N GLY A 527 23.98 -5.06 12.27
CA GLY A 527 24.48 -5.29 10.92
C GLY A 527 25.94 -4.87 10.79
N LEU A 528 26.71 -5.65 10.03
CA LEU A 528 28.07 -5.33 9.61
C LEU A 528 28.15 -5.53 8.09
N VAL A 529 28.74 -4.58 7.38
CA VAL A 529 28.99 -4.69 5.94
C VAL A 529 30.47 -4.41 5.67
N ALA A 530 31.08 -5.21 4.82
CA ALA A 530 32.44 -4.98 4.34
C ALA A 530 32.49 -5.25 2.84
N GLY A 531 33.16 -4.39 2.08
CA GLY A 531 33.22 -4.55 0.63
C GLY A 531 33.93 -3.40 -0.05
N VAL A 532 33.83 -3.34 -1.37
CA VAL A 532 34.34 -2.26 -2.20
C VAL A 532 33.20 -1.82 -3.10
N GLU A 533 32.86 -0.54 -3.03
CA GLU A 533 31.87 0.09 -3.89
C GLU A 533 32.31 0.06 -5.36
N PRO A 534 31.43 0.35 -6.35
CA PRO A 534 31.84 0.37 -7.75
C PRO A 534 33.10 1.21 -8.00
N TYR A 535 34.13 0.52 -8.48
CA TYR A 535 35.45 1.08 -8.74
C TYR A 535 35.95 0.68 -10.11
N LEU A 536 36.82 1.49 -10.69
CA LEU A 536 37.44 1.24 -11.98
C LEU A 536 38.47 0.11 -11.86
N GLY A 537 38.25 -0.98 -12.59
CA GLY A 537 39.23 -2.04 -12.78
C GLY A 537 40.41 -1.55 -13.63
N SER A 538 41.62 -1.98 -13.27
CA SER A 538 42.88 -1.41 -13.76
C SER A 538 42.96 -1.37 -15.30
N LYS A 539 43.32 -0.19 -15.86
CA LYS A 539 43.93 -0.10 -17.20
C LYS A 539 44.85 1.13 -17.34
N ASN A 540 46.10 0.85 -17.68
CA ASN A 540 47.23 1.76 -17.93
C ASN A 540 47.73 2.58 -16.72
N ASN A 541 49.04 2.85 -16.73
CA ASN A 541 49.91 3.28 -15.62
C ASN A 541 49.59 4.64 -14.95
N ASP A 542 48.39 5.20 -15.14
CA ASP A 542 48.03 6.57 -14.74
C ASP A 542 46.92 6.63 -13.66
N VAL A 543 46.39 5.48 -13.21
CA VAL A 543 45.44 5.40 -12.07
C VAL A 543 46.01 4.43 -11.03
N GLU A 544 46.13 4.89 -9.78
CA GLU A 544 46.57 4.05 -8.67
C GLU A 544 45.60 2.87 -8.48
N ASP A 545 46.13 1.68 -8.19
CA ASP A 545 45.35 0.42 -8.08
C ASP A 545 44.78 0.24 -6.66
N ASP A 546 44.57 1.35 -5.97
CA ASP A 546 44.19 1.36 -4.56
C ASP A 546 42.73 0.96 -4.41
N THR A 547 42.48 0.13 -3.41
CA THR A 547 41.17 -0.46 -3.18
C THR A 547 40.43 0.31 -2.11
N SER A 548 39.32 0.95 -2.50
CA SER A 548 38.48 1.72 -1.59
C SER A 548 37.57 0.82 -0.73
N LEU A 549 38.08 0.41 0.44
CA LEU A 549 37.37 -0.52 1.31
C LEU A 549 36.28 0.20 2.10
N HIS A 550 35.03 -0.18 1.87
CA HIS A 550 33.87 0.23 2.65
C HIS A 550 33.66 -0.73 3.83
N LEU A 551 33.66 -0.18 5.04
CA LEU A 551 33.33 -0.87 6.29
C LEU A 551 32.17 -0.15 6.99
N GLU A 552 31.07 -0.84 7.24
CA GLU A 552 29.90 -0.31 7.93
C GLU A 552 29.54 -1.19 9.12
N GLY A 553 29.18 -0.55 10.24
CA GLY A 553 28.58 -1.22 11.38
C GLY A 553 27.46 -0.38 11.99
N PHE A 554 26.31 -0.99 12.24
CA PHE A 554 25.15 -0.31 12.81
C PHE A 554 24.36 -1.19 13.76
N TYR A 555 23.67 -0.56 14.71
CA TYR A 555 22.76 -1.23 15.63
C TYR A 555 21.40 -0.56 15.67
N LYS A 556 20.41 -1.16 15.00
CA LYS A 556 19.01 -0.71 15.08
C LYS A 556 18.42 -1.16 16.41
N TYR A 557 18.14 -0.20 17.28
CA TYR A 557 17.40 -0.40 18.51
C TYR A 557 15.91 -0.08 18.30
N GLN A 558 15.07 -1.11 18.31
CA GLN A 558 13.62 -0.97 18.19
C GLN A 558 13.04 -0.48 19.52
N LEU A 559 12.56 0.77 19.58
CA LEU A 559 11.96 1.33 20.79
C LEU A 559 10.58 0.70 21.03
N ASN A 560 9.73 0.73 20.00
CA ASN A 560 8.39 0.16 19.93
C ASN A 560 8.08 -0.24 18.48
N ASP A 561 6.85 -0.64 18.14
CA ASP A 561 6.51 -1.12 16.80
C ASP A 561 6.63 -0.05 15.68
N ASN A 562 6.68 1.23 16.04
CA ASN A 562 6.64 2.35 15.12
C ASN A 562 7.93 3.18 15.09
N ILE A 563 8.81 3.05 16.08
CA ILE A 563 9.98 3.91 16.25
C ILE A 563 11.23 3.06 16.48
N SER A 564 12.28 3.34 15.72
CA SER A 564 13.61 2.78 15.94
C SER A 564 14.68 3.86 15.92
N VAL A 565 15.80 3.61 16.62
CA VAL A 565 16.99 4.46 16.61
C VAL A 565 18.19 3.60 16.22
N THR A 566 18.92 4.04 15.21
CA THR A 566 20.01 3.31 14.58
C THR A 566 21.28 4.15 14.59
N PRO A 567 22.11 4.06 15.64
CA PRO A 567 23.50 4.49 15.58
C PRO A 567 24.31 3.57 14.66
N GLY A 568 25.29 4.13 13.98
CA GLY A 568 26.34 3.37 13.32
C GLY A 568 27.41 4.25 12.70
N VAL A 569 28.39 3.60 12.09
CA VAL A 569 29.59 4.20 11.53
C VAL A 569 29.86 3.57 10.17
N ILE A 570 30.27 4.39 9.21
CA ILE A 570 30.82 4.01 7.92
C ILE A 570 32.26 4.51 7.88
N TRP A 571 33.18 3.65 7.47
CA TRP A 571 34.58 3.98 7.23
C TRP A 571 34.96 3.51 5.83
N ILE A 572 35.45 4.42 5.00
CA ILE A 572 35.91 4.13 3.64
C ILE A 572 37.37 4.54 3.53
N THR A 573 38.23 3.57 3.20
CA THR A 573 39.67 3.81 3.04
C THR A 573 39.98 4.25 1.62
N ALA A 574 40.97 5.11 1.41
CA ALA A 574 41.43 5.50 0.07
C ALA A 574 40.28 5.87 -0.91
N PRO A 575 39.34 6.76 -0.51
CA PRO A 575 38.18 7.12 -1.33
C PRO A 575 38.62 7.65 -2.69
N GLY A 576 37.86 7.34 -3.74
CA GLY A 576 38.23 7.71 -5.11
C GLY A 576 39.33 6.84 -5.73
N GLN A 577 39.73 5.73 -5.11
CA GLN A 577 40.89 4.89 -5.51
C GLN A 577 42.20 5.66 -5.45
N ASN A 578 42.46 6.29 -4.32
CA ASN A 578 43.68 7.06 -4.09
C ASN A 578 44.01 7.06 -2.59
N GLU A 579 45.09 6.37 -2.19
CA GLU A 579 45.56 6.31 -0.79
C GLU A 579 46.08 7.67 -0.27
N ALA A 580 46.30 8.66 -1.13
CA ALA A 580 46.65 10.02 -0.71
C ALA A 580 45.44 10.81 -0.19
N ASN A 581 44.22 10.38 -0.49
CA ASN A 581 43.01 10.98 0.08
C ASN A 581 42.82 10.53 1.53
N ASP A 582 42.39 11.46 2.39
CA ASP A 582 42.01 11.10 3.75
C ASP A 582 40.81 10.13 3.71
N ASP A 583 40.80 9.15 4.62
CA ASP A 583 39.68 8.21 4.75
C ASP A 583 38.37 8.96 5.06
N ILE A 584 37.25 8.50 4.50
CA ILE A 584 35.91 8.99 4.89
C ILE A 584 35.48 8.25 6.15
N LEU A 585 35.19 8.99 7.23
CA LEU A 585 34.62 8.42 8.46
C LEU A 585 33.31 9.12 8.80
N ILE A 586 32.19 8.45 8.55
CA ILE A 586 30.84 9.00 8.79
C ILE A 586 30.22 8.35 10.02
N GLY A 587 29.84 9.16 11.00
CA GLY A 587 29.01 8.74 12.13
C GLY A 587 27.58 9.18 11.97
N THR A 588 26.63 8.27 12.17
CA THR A 588 25.20 8.53 11.96
C THR A 588 24.38 8.02 13.14
N VAL A 589 23.43 8.84 13.61
CA VAL A 589 22.33 8.40 14.47
C VAL A 589 21.01 8.67 13.75
N ARG A 590 20.43 7.62 13.17
CA ARG A 590 19.17 7.67 12.41
C ARG A 590 17.99 7.26 13.27
N THR A 591 17.00 8.13 13.44
CA THR A 591 15.71 7.80 14.04
C THR A 591 14.67 7.63 12.95
N THR A 592 13.95 6.51 12.96
CA THR A 592 12.96 6.17 11.94
C THR A 592 11.59 5.98 12.59
N PHE A 593 10.60 6.70 12.09
CA PHE A 593 9.18 6.60 12.43
C PHE A 593 8.42 5.93 11.29
N LYS A 594 7.56 4.96 11.62
CA LYS A 594 6.64 4.28 10.70
C LYS A 594 5.22 4.40 11.22
N PHE A 595 4.26 4.74 10.35
CA PHE A 595 2.86 4.89 10.75
C PHE A 595 1.88 4.56 9.63
#